data_AF-F8WH73-F1
#
_entry.id   AF-F8WH73-F1
#
_cell.length_a   1.000
_cell.length_b   1.000
_cell.length_c   1.000
_cell.angle_alpha   90.00
_cell.angle_beta   90.00
_cell.angle_gamma   90.00
#
_symmetry.space_group_name_H-M   'P 1'
#
loop_
_entity.id
_entity.type
_entity.pdbx_description
1 polymer ?
#
loop_
_entity_poly.entity_id
_entity_poly.type
_entity_poly.pdbx_seq_one_letter_code
_entity_poly.pdbx_strand_id
1 'polypeptide(L)'
;MPRYTVHVRGEWLAVPCQDGKLTVGWLGREAVRRYMKNKPDNGGFTSVDEVQFLVHRCKGLGLLDNEDELEVALEDNEFVEVVIEGDVMSPDFIPSQPEGVFLYSKYREPEKYIALDGDSLSTEDLVNLGKGRYKIKLTSIAEKKVQQSREVIDSIIKERTGSFKST
;
A
#
# COMPACT_ATOMS: atom_id res chain seq x y z
N MET A 1 10.12 -12.78 11.20
CA MET A 1 9.09 -12.28 12.14
C MET A 1 8.02 -11.63 11.30
N PRO A 2 6.79 -12.16 11.29
CA PRO A 2 5.71 -11.51 10.58
C PRO A 2 5.46 -10.12 11.16
N ARG A 3 5.11 -9.17 10.29
CA ARG A 3 4.72 -7.82 10.69
C ARG A 3 3.44 -7.43 9.98
N TYR A 4 2.55 -6.79 10.71
CA TYR A 4 1.28 -6.33 10.17
C TYR A 4 1.18 -4.82 10.34
N THR A 5 0.50 -4.17 9.41
CA THR A 5 0.25 -2.73 9.47
C THR A 5 -1.22 -2.51 9.78
N VAL A 6 -1.51 -1.94 10.94
CA VAL A 6 -2.86 -1.86 11.48
C VAL A 6 -3.33 -0.41 11.48
N HIS A 7 -4.49 -0.14 10.88
CA HIS A 7 -5.15 1.15 10.93
C HIS A 7 -6.02 1.29 12.18
N VAL A 8 -5.88 2.39 12.91
CA VAL A 8 -6.73 2.78 14.04
C VAL A 8 -7.00 4.29 13.96
N ARG A 9 -8.26 4.71 13.80
CA ARG A 9 -8.70 6.12 13.81
C ARG A 9 -7.82 7.11 13.00
N GLY A 10 -7.40 6.74 11.79
CA GLY A 10 -6.59 7.60 10.92
C GLY A 10 -5.08 7.42 11.04
N GLU A 11 -4.60 6.54 11.92
CA GLU A 11 -3.17 6.24 12.06
C GLU A 11 -2.84 4.80 11.66
N TRP A 12 -1.68 4.64 11.00
CA TRP A 12 -1.12 3.35 10.64
C TRP A 12 -0.02 2.95 11.61
N LEU A 13 -0.21 1.82 12.28
CA LEU A 13 0.67 1.30 13.31
C LEU A 13 1.35 0.03 12.81
N ALA A 14 2.69 0.04 12.79
CA ALA A 14 3.46 -1.17 12.56
C ALA A 14 3.43 -2.04 13.82
N VAL A 15 2.88 -3.25 13.71
CA VAL A 15 2.80 -4.23 14.79
C VAL A 15 3.74 -5.40 14.47
N PRO A 16 4.94 -5.46 15.07
CA PRO A 16 5.82 -6.62 14.93
C PRO A 16 5.28 -7.79 15.74
N CYS A 17 5.12 -8.95 15.09
CA CYS A 17 4.70 -10.18 15.76
C CYS A 17 5.91 -11.10 15.97
N GLN A 18 6.13 -11.49 17.23
CA GLN A 18 7.21 -12.41 17.59
C GLN A 18 6.83 -13.89 17.33
N ASP A 19 5.53 -14.19 17.30
CA ASP A 19 4.97 -15.53 17.11
C ASP A 19 3.80 -15.47 16.11
N GLY A 20 3.75 -16.42 15.17
CA GLY A 20 2.67 -16.55 14.18
C GLY A 20 1.37 -17.12 14.76
N LYS A 21 1.44 -17.75 15.94
CA LYS A 21 0.30 -18.34 16.66
C LYS A 21 -0.54 -17.36 17.46
N LEU A 22 -0.19 -16.07 17.40
CA LEU A 22 -1.02 -15.02 17.99
C LEU A 22 -2.32 -14.92 17.20
N THR A 23 -3.38 -14.42 17.84
CA THR A 23 -4.70 -14.32 17.21
C THR A 23 -4.95 -12.93 16.63
N VAL A 24 -5.94 -12.83 15.75
CA VAL A 24 -6.45 -11.54 15.24
C VAL A 24 -6.88 -10.62 16.39
N GLY A 25 -7.55 -11.17 17.41
CA GLY A 25 -7.95 -10.40 18.60
C GLY A 25 -6.75 -9.84 19.37
N TRP A 26 -5.65 -10.59 19.46
CA TRP A 26 -4.40 -10.06 20.03
C TRP A 26 -3.86 -8.90 19.19
N LEU A 27 -3.82 -9.03 17.86
CA LEU A 27 -3.31 -8.00 16.95
C LEU A 27 -4.11 -6.69 17.11
N GLY A 28 -5.44 -6.79 17.18
CA GLY A 28 -6.32 -5.64 17.39
C GLY A 28 -6.06 -4.94 18.72
N ARG A 29 -6.03 -5.67 19.84
CA ARG A 29 -5.71 -5.10 21.16
C ARG A 29 -4.34 -4.44 21.20
N GLU A 30 -3.35 -5.08 20.59
CA GLU A 30 -1.97 -4.63 20.59
C GLU A 30 -1.75 -3.39 19.67
N ALA A 31 -2.59 -3.22 18.66
CA ALA A 31 -2.70 -1.98 17.88
C ALA A 31 -3.36 -0.86 18.69
N VAL A 32 -4.50 -1.12 19.33
CA VAL A 32 -5.20 -0.14 20.20
C VAL A 32 -4.27 0.35 21.32
N ARG A 33 -3.53 -0.57 21.97
CA ARG A 33 -2.56 -0.21 23.00
C ARG A 33 -1.47 0.74 22.48
N ARG A 34 -0.96 0.51 21.27
CA ARG A 34 0.02 1.42 20.63
C ARG A 34 -0.60 2.76 20.28
N TYR A 35 -1.82 2.77 19.75
CA TYR A 35 -2.56 3.99 19.46
C TYR A 35 -2.68 4.84 20.73
N MET A 36 -3.26 4.29 21.80
CA MET A 36 -3.45 5.00 23.08
C MET A 36 -2.14 5.58 23.61
N LYS A 37 -1.06 4.78 23.62
CA LYS A 37 0.24 5.21 24.15
C LYS A 37 0.82 6.44 23.45
N ASN A 38 0.49 6.66 22.18
CA ASN A 38 1.03 7.77 21.38
C ASN A 38 0.12 9.01 21.39
N LYS A 39 -0.98 8.99 22.16
CA LYS A 39 -1.94 10.11 22.25
C LYS A 39 -1.90 10.76 23.63
N PRO A 40 -2.01 12.10 23.71
CA PRO A 40 -1.95 12.82 24.98
C PRO A 40 -3.14 12.52 25.91
N ASP A 41 -4.28 12.11 25.37
CA ASP A 41 -5.53 11.77 26.06
C ASP A 41 -5.85 10.26 26.00
N ASN A 42 -4.83 9.43 25.78
CA ASN A 42 -4.98 8.02 25.42
C ASN A 42 -5.90 7.78 24.22
N GLY A 43 -6.10 8.79 23.37
CA GLY A 43 -6.96 8.70 22.21
C GLY A 43 -8.44 8.59 22.57
N GLY A 44 -8.84 9.04 23.76
CA GLY A 44 -10.23 9.03 24.24
C GLY A 44 -10.68 7.74 24.94
N PHE A 45 -9.76 6.83 25.27
CA PHE A 45 -10.07 5.56 25.94
C PHE A 45 -9.59 5.53 27.40
N THR A 46 -10.38 4.91 28.28
CA THR A 46 -10.04 4.66 29.69
C THR A 46 -9.07 3.49 29.86
N SER A 47 -9.30 2.39 29.16
CA SER A 47 -8.43 1.21 29.18
C SER A 47 -8.51 0.45 27.86
N VAL A 48 -7.47 -0.33 27.53
CA VAL A 48 -7.45 -1.17 26.31
C VAL A 48 -8.46 -2.32 26.41
N ASP A 49 -8.65 -2.87 27.60
CA ASP A 49 -9.49 -4.06 27.82
C ASP A 49 -10.99 -3.77 27.68
N GLU A 50 -11.40 -2.51 27.86
CA GLU A 50 -12.77 -2.04 27.65
C GLU A 50 -13.08 -1.73 26.18
N VAL A 51 -12.07 -1.68 25.31
CA VAL A 51 -12.27 -1.35 23.89
C VAL A 51 -12.85 -2.56 23.16
N GLN A 52 -14.11 -2.44 22.75
CA GLN A 52 -14.75 -3.36 21.83
C GLN A 52 -14.40 -2.97 20.39
N PHE A 53 -13.98 -3.93 19.58
CA PHE A 53 -13.58 -3.69 18.21
C PHE A 53 -13.81 -4.91 17.31
N LEU A 54 -13.81 -4.65 16.01
CA LEU A 54 -13.78 -5.61 14.93
C LEU A 54 -12.51 -5.40 14.11
N VAL A 55 -12.03 -6.45 13.44
CA VAL A 55 -10.85 -6.34 12.56
C VAL A 55 -11.25 -6.70 11.14
N HIS A 56 -10.97 -5.82 10.20
CA HIS A 56 -11.21 -6.03 8.77
C HIS A 56 -9.90 -6.07 8.01
N ARG A 57 -9.84 -6.91 6.97
CA ARG A 57 -8.83 -6.75 5.93
C ARG A 57 -9.10 -5.45 5.18
N CYS A 58 -8.07 -4.63 4.95
CA CYS A 58 -8.21 -3.50 4.03
C CYS A 58 -8.46 -4.01 2.59
N LYS A 59 -7.91 -5.19 2.28
CA LYS A 59 -8.14 -5.87 1.01
C LYS A 59 -9.45 -6.67 1.05
N GLY A 60 -10.44 -6.24 0.25
CA GLY A 60 -11.71 -6.97 0.10
C GLY A 60 -12.66 -6.89 1.29
N LEU A 61 -12.32 -6.12 2.33
CA LEU A 61 -13.15 -5.81 3.50
C LEU A 61 -13.61 -7.01 4.34
N GLY A 62 -12.97 -8.17 4.16
CA GLY A 62 -13.30 -9.37 4.90
C GLY A 62 -13.15 -9.13 6.40
N LEU A 63 -14.24 -9.33 7.13
CA LEU A 63 -14.22 -9.38 8.59
C LEU A 63 -13.42 -10.61 9.03
N LEU A 64 -12.52 -10.42 10.00
CA LEU A 64 -11.69 -11.47 10.56
C LEU A 64 -12.27 -11.88 11.92
N ASP A 65 -12.28 -13.19 12.19
CA ASP A 65 -12.66 -13.69 13.51
C ASP A 65 -11.51 -13.45 14.50
N ASN A 66 -11.84 -13.02 15.72
CA ASN A 66 -10.84 -12.69 16.74
C ASN A 66 -10.07 -13.92 17.25
N GLU A 67 -10.63 -15.11 17.10
CA GLU A 67 -10.03 -16.38 17.52
C GLU A 67 -9.16 -17.01 16.42
N ASP A 68 -9.21 -16.50 15.19
CA ASP A 68 -8.35 -16.98 14.12
C ASP A 68 -6.88 -16.68 14.41
N GLU A 69 -6.02 -17.66 14.15
CA GLU A 69 -4.57 -17.48 14.19
C GLU A 69 -4.10 -16.59 13.04
N LEU A 70 -3.16 -15.69 13.32
CA LEU A 70 -2.68 -14.71 12.34
C LEU A 70 -2.06 -15.38 11.10
N GLU A 71 -1.36 -16.50 11.26
CA GLU A 71 -0.76 -17.22 10.13
C GLU A 71 -1.78 -17.87 9.18
N VAL A 72 -2.99 -18.14 9.67
CA VAL A 72 -4.10 -18.65 8.87
C VAL A 72 -4.91 -17.50 8.26
N ALA A 73 -5.14 -16.46 9.07
CA ALA A 73 -5.99 -15.33 8.71
C ALA A 73 -5.30 -14.28 7.84
N LEU A 74 -3.98 -14.13 7.87
CA LEU A 74 -3.26 -13.02 7.23
C LEU A 74 -1.94 -13.43 6.56
N GLU A 75 -1.58 -12.71 5.51
CA GLU A 75 -0.26 -12.79 4.87
C GLU A 75 0.76 -11.85 5.54
N ASP A 76 2.06 -12.16 5.48
CA ASP A 76 3.10 -11.26 6.02
C ASP A 76 3.09 -9.90 5.30
N ASN A 77 3.19 -8.81 6.07
CA ASN A 77 3.04 -7.42 5.61
C ASN A 77 1.63 -7.03 5.14
N GLU A 78 0.58 -7.75 5.54
CA GLU A 78 -0.80 -7.37 5.23
C GLU A 78 -1.25 -6.13 6.04
N PHE A 79 -2.20 -5.40 5.45
CA PHE A 79 -2.82 -4.21 6.02
C PHE A 79 -4.24 -4.56 6.50
N VAL A 80 -4.50 -4.23 7.76
CA VAL A 80 -5.81 -4.47 8.40
C VAL A 80 -6.27 -3.20 9.10
N GLU A 81 -7.57 -3.10 9.33
CA GLU A 81 -8.18 -2.01 10.07
C GLU A 81 -8.89 -2.53 11.31
N VAL A 82 -8.64 -1.86 12.43
CA VAL A 82 -9.39 -2.07 13.67
C VAL A 82 -10.48 -1.02 13.73
N VAL A 83 -11.72 -1.49 13.76
CA VAL A 83 -12.93 -0.69 13.83
C VAL A 83 -13.43 -0.75 15.26
N ILE A 84 -13.41 0.38 15.95
CA ILE A 84 -13.81 0.45 17.36
C ILE A 84 -15.32 0.68 17.43
N GLU A 85 -15.99 -0.06 18.30
CA GLU A 85 -17.44 0.05 18.47
C GLU A 85 -17.81 1.47 18.95
N GLY A 86 -18.79 2.09 18.28
CA GLY A 86 -19.19 3.47 18.52
C GLY A 86 -18.46 4.51 17.66
N ASP A 87 -17.40 4.14 16.95
CA ASP A 87 -16.79 5.00 15.94
C ASP A 87 -17.53 4.93 14.61
N VAL A 88 -17.51 6.06 13.90
CA VAL A 88 -17.83 6.06 12.47
C VAL A 88 -16.57 5.57 11.74
N MET A 89 -16.72 4.59 10.85
CA MET A 89 -15.64 4.15 9.95
C MET A 89 -14.96 5.36 9.31
N SER A 90 -13.63 5.34 9.22
CA SER A 90 -12.87 6.46 8.65
C SER A 90 -13.43 6.82 7.28
N PRO A 91 -13.58 8.11 6.90
CA PRO A 91 -13.92 8.47 5.52
C PRO A 91 -12.81 8.11 4.52
N ASP A 92 -11.58 7.93 5.02
CA ASP A 92 -10.43 7.40 4.26
C ASP A 92 -10.45 5.86 4.20
N PHE A 93 -11.37 5.21 4.94
CA PHE A 93 -11.82 3.89 4.55
C PHE A 93 -12.41 4.09 3.16
N ILE A 94 -11.70 3.61 2.16
CA ILE A 94 -12.30 3.37 0.86
C ILE A 94 -13.04 2.06 1.10
N PRO A 95 -14.36 2.03 1.39
CA PRO A 95 -15.10 0.82 1.13
C PRO A 95 -14.82 0.59 -0.35
N SER A 96 -14.05 -0.45 -0.67
CA SER A 96 -13.97 -0.91 -2.04
C SER A 96 -15.42 -1.06 -2.47
N GLN A 97 -15.90 -0.12 -3.28
CA GLN A 97 -17.31 -0.08 -3.64
C GLN A 97 -17.64 -1.48 -4.16
N PRO A 98 -18.71 -2.14 -3.68
CA PRO A 98 -19.07 -3.47 -4.15
C PRO A 98 -19.36 -3.52 -5.65
N GLU A 99 -19.44 -2.37 -6.32
CA GLU A 99 -19.59 -2.26 -7.78
C GLU A 99 -18.32 -2.62 -8.57
N GLY A 100 -17.23 -2.94 -7.87
CA GLY A 100 -16.05 -3.50 -8.50
C GLY A 100 -15.23 -4.26 -7.48
N VAL A 101 -15.72 -5.42 -7.02
CA VAL A 101 -14.86 -6.44 -6.43
C VAL A 101 -13.83 -6.83 -7.50
N PHE A 102 -12.74 -6.07 -7.61
CA PHE A 102 -11.48 -6.61 -8.06
C PHE A 102 -11.13 -7.61 -6.96
N LEU A 103 -11.64 -8.83 -7.12
CA LEU A 103 -11.06 -10.02 -6.54
C LEU A 103 -9.58 -9.90 -6.88
N TYR A 104 -8.80 -9.39 -5.94
CA TYR A 104 -7.35 -9.33 -6.05
C TYR A 104 -6.87 -10.77 -5.90
N SER A 105 -7.17 -11.59 -6.92
CA SER A 105 -6.52 -12.84 -7.21
C SER A 105 -5.03 -12.60 -7.02
N LYS A 106 -4.33 -13.56 -6.37
CA LYS A 106 -2.86 -13.59 -6.34
C LYS A 106 -2.33 -13.06 -7.66
N TYR A 107 -1.48 -12.03 -7.62
CA TYR A 107 -0.97 -11.37 -8.81
C TYR A 107 -0.54 -12.42 -9.84
N ARG A 108 -1.15 -12.38 -11.01
CA ARG A 108 -0.77 -13.21 -12.14
C ARG A 108 -0.09 -12.30 -13.14
N GLU A 109 1.17 -12.60 -13.41
CA GLU A 109 1.93 -11.83 -14.37
C GLU A 109 1.26 -11.92 -15.75
N PRO A 110 0.96 -10.80 -16.43
CA PRO A 110 0.31 -10.82 -17.73
C PRO A 110 1.24 -11.41 -18.80
N GLU A 111 0.71 -12.23 -19.71
CA GLU A 111 1.52 -12.87 -20.76
C GLU A 111 1.84 -11.90 -21.92
N LYS A 112 1.02 -10.88 -22.11
CA LYS A 112 1.10 -9.97 -23.26
C LYS A 112 1.99 -8.78 -22.95
N TYR A 113 2.71 -8.31 -23.95
CA TYR A 113 3.51 -7.08 -23.87
C TYR A 113 2.86 -5.95 -24.66
N ILE A 114 3.00 -4.73 -24.16
CA ILE A 114 2.82 -3.50 -24.92
C ILE A 114 4.16 -2.81 -25.10
N ALA A 115 4.43 -2.35 -26.33
CA ALA A 115 5.66 -1.64 -26.65
C ALA A 115 5.41 -0.13 -26.59
N LEU A 116 6.21 0.60 -25.81
CA LEU A 116 6.10 2.05 -25.69
C LEU A 116 7.12 2.74 -26.60
N ASP A 117 6.65 3.66 -27.43
CA ASP A 117 7.44 4.49 -28.34
C ASP A 117 7.42 5.99 -27.97
N GLY A 118 6.57 6.37 -27.02
CA GLY A 118 6.36 7.75 -26.57
C GLY A 118 5.32 8.53 -27.37
N ASP A 119 4.56 7.89 -28.27
CA ASP A 119 3.64 8.60 -29.17
C ASP A 119 2.32 7.84 -29.46
N SER A 120 2.34 6.50 -29.48
CA SER A 120 1.22 5.69 -30.00
C SER A 120 0.24 5.12 -28.97
N LEU A 121 0.37 5.48 -27.69
CA LEU A 121 -0.42 4.88 -26.61
C LEU A 121 -1.87 5.41 -26.62
N SER A 122 -2.85 4.52 -26.79
CA SER A 122 -4.26 4.90 -26.73
C SER A 122 -4.80 4.97 -25.29
N THR A 123 -5.96 5.61 -25.11
CA THR A 123 -6.66 5.61 -23.82
C THR A 123 -7.09 4.22 -23.38
N GLU A 124 -7.43 3.34 -24.33
CA GLU A 124 -7.77 1.94 -24.04
C GLU A 124 -6.55 1.17 -23.52
N ASP A 125 -5.39 1.37 -24.15
CA ASP A 125 -4.13 0.76 -23.71
C ASP A 125 -3.75 1.20 -22.29
N LEU A 126 -3.94 2.48 -21.97
CA LEU A 126 -3.74 3.03 -20.62
C LEU A 126 -4.65 2.38 -19.59
N VAL A 127 -5.94 2.25 -19.90
CA VAL A 127 -6.91 1.59 -19.02
C VAL A 127 -6.53 0.12 -18.81
N ASN A 128 -6.09 -0.57 -19.85
CA ASN A 128 -5.68 -1.97 -19.78
C ASN A 128 -4.36 -2.16 -19.01
N LEU A 129 -3.42 -1.22 -19.12
CA LEU A 129 -2.20 -1.16 -18.29
C LEU A 129 -2.55 -0.97 -16.81
N GLY A 130 -3.45 -0.04 -16.49
CA GLY A 130 -3.92 0.17 -15.11
C GLY A 130 -4.63 -1.06 -14.52
N LYS A 131 -5.23 -1.90 -15.37
CA LYS A 131 -5.84 -3.19 -15.01
C LYS A 131 -4.85 -4.36 -14.95
N GLY A 132 -3.54 -4.12 -15.16
CA GLY A 132 -2.50 -5.15 -15.10
C GLY A 132 -2.52 -6.16 -16.25
N ARG A 133 -3.06 -5.80 -17.43
CA ARG A 133 -3.22 -6.72 -18.57
C ARG A 133 -1.98 -6.87 -19.46
N TYR A 134 -0.97 -6.00 -19.29
CA TYR A 134 0.24 -5.99 -20.11
C TYR A 134 1.50 -5.85 -19.28
N LYS A 135 2.58 -6.47 -19.75
CA LYS A 135 3.96 -6.11 -19.43
C LYS A 135 4.41 -4.95 -20.32
N ILE A 136 5.25 -4.08 -19.79
CA ILE A 136 5.80 -2.94 -20.53
C ILE A 136 7.15 -3.34 -21.14
N LYS A 137 7.36 -3.00 -22.40
CA LYS A 137 8.68 -2.96 -23.03
C LYS A 137 8.86 -1.65 -23.79
N LEU A 138 10.10 -1.20 -23.92
CA LEU A 138 10.41 -0.04 -24.75
C LEU A 138 10.65 -0.47 -26.20
N THR A 139 10.31 0.41 -27.13
CA THR A 139 10.80 0.28 -28.51
C THR A 139 12.24 0.78 -28.58
N SER A 140 13.02 0.23 -29.51
CA SER A 140 14.38 0.70 -29.77
C SER A 140 14.45 2.17 -30.17
N ILE A 141 13.37 2.72 -30.74
CA ILE A 141 13.25 4.14 -31.08
C ILE A 141 13.16 4.97 -29.81
N ALA A 142 12.29 4.58 -28.86
CA ALA A 142 12.18 5.27 -27.57
C ALA A 142 13.50 5.27 -26.81
N GLU A 143 14.18 4.12 -26.76
CA GLU A 143 15.50 4.00 -26.11
C GLU A 143 16.52 4.97 -26.72
N LYS A 144 16.62 5.02 -28.05
CA LYS A 144 17.52 5.95 -28.76
C LYS A 144 17.19 7.41 -28.49
N LYS A 145 15.90 7.78 -28.48
CA LYS A 145 15.47 9.17 -28.20
C LYS A 145 15.84 9.59 -26.78
N VAL A 146 15.66 8.72 -25.80
CA VAL A 146 16.05 8.97 -24.40
C VAL A 146 17.56 9.12 -24.29
N GLN A 147 18.32 8.23 -24.93
CA GLN A 147 19.79 8.29 -24.94
C GLN A 147 20.31 9.60 -25.54
N GLN A 148 19.79 10.01 -26.70
CA GLN A 148 20.16 11.27 -27.36
C GLN A 148 19.81 12.49 -26.49
N SER A 149 18.64 12.47 -25.86
CA SER A 149 18.23 13.54 -24.94
C SER A 149 19.18 13.65 -23.74
N ARG A 150 19.66 12.51 -23.24
CA ARG A 150 20.62 12.48 -22.13
C ARG A 150 21.99 13.05 -22.53
N GLU A 151 22.48 12.70 -23.72
CA GLU A 151 23.75 13.20 -24.26
C GLU A 151 23.78 14.74 -24.38
N VAL A 152 22.65 15.34 -24.78
CA VAL A 152 22.50 16.81 -24.83
C VAL A 152 22.56 17.43 -23.44
N ILE A 153 21.93 16.81 -22.44
CA ILE A 153 22.00 17.30 -21.06
C ILE A 153 23.44 17.22 -20.53
N ASP A 154 24.11 16.09 -20.78
CA ASP A 154 25.48 15.88 -20.32
C ASP A 154 26.47 16.83 -21.00
N SER A 155 26.27 17.19 -22.28
CA SER A 155 27.08 18.21 -22.95
C SER A 155 26.87 19.60 -22.36
N ILE A 156 25.62 20.00 -22.08
CA ILE A 156 25.29 21.28 -21.43
C ILE A 156 25.94 21.37 -20.04
N ILE A 157 25.86 20.30 -19.25
CA ILE A 157 26.49 20.25 -17.93
C ILE A 157 28.01 20.42 -18.08
N LYS A 158 28.63 19.67 -18.99
CA LYS A 158 30.08 19.74 -19.22
C LYS A 158 30.54 21.14 -19.65
N GLU A 159 29.79 21.81 -20.51
CA GLU A 159 30.08 23.17 -20.97
C GLU A 159 29.90 24.21 -19.85
N ARG A 160 28.84 24.08 -19.02
CA ARG A 160 28.57 25.03 -17.92
C ARG A 160 29.44 24.83 -16.68
N THR A 161 30.03 23.66 -16.50
CA THR A 161 30.92 23.38 -15.36
C THR A 161 32.34 23.95 -15.55
N GLY A 162 32.63 24.58 -16.70
CA GLY A 162 33.93 25.19 -17.03
C GLY A 162 34.17 26.63 -16.54
N SER A 163 33.24 27.30 -15.85
CA SER A 163 33.35 28.76 -15.63
C SER A 163 32.85 29.32 -14.29
N PHE A 164 32.88 28.54 -13.20
CA PHE A 164 32.88 29.11 -11.85
C PHE A 164 34.27 28.97 -11.22
N LYS A 165 35.24 29.76 -11.73
CA LYS A 165 36.42 30.10 -10.91
C LYS A 165 35.99 31.29 -10.04
N SER A 166 35.68 30.98 -8.78
CA SER A 166 35.57 31.98 -7.71
C SER A 166 36.84 32.81 -7.73
N THR A 167 36.69 34.11 -7.98
CA THR A 167 37.71 35.11 -7.66
C THR A 167 37.48 35.56 -6.22
#